data_AF-A0A9D5VTN0-F1
#
_entry.id   AF-A0A9D5VTN0-F1
#
_cell.length_a   1.000
_cell.length_b   1.000
_cell.length_c   1.000
_cell.angle_alpha   90.00
_cell.angle_beta   90.00
_cell.angle_gamma   90.00
#
_symmetry.space_group_name_H-M   'P 1'
#
loop_
_entity.id
_entity.type
_entity.pdbx_description
1 polymer ?
#
loop_
_entity_poly.entity_id
_entity_poly.type
_entity_poly.pdbx_seq_one_letter_code
_entity_poly.pdbx_strand_id
1 'polypeptide(L)'
;KKGYILALDDFVFSERFTPLIEIADIIKIDFLLTKGEKRKEVIKQCKNPKVKFLAEKVETSEEYETAIQMGYSYFQGYFFSKPIIISGKDIPSNKLNYLRILKEVNNPNANFNNIEDSVKRDVSLSYKLLKYINSAFFNLPVKVTSIKHAIELLGLKEIKKWVSLAAMGSMSNDKPMELMNISLIRARFCEHIALKIGMQNRSSDFFMMGLLSVVDALIDKPMKEILTDLPIDSDIKDALLGKANKFREVFNLAVAYEKAQWEKAIGFSKMLNIDEANIPHMFFDSVEWVKLNM
;
A
#
# COMPACT_ATOMS: atom_id res chain seq x y z
N LYS A 1 -20.03 -21.98 -16.13
CA LYS A 1 -19.04 -21.32 -15.23
C LYS A 1 -19.46 -19.85 -15.06
N LYS A 2 -19.57 -19.32 -13.83
CA LYS A 2 -20.00 -17.92 -13.54
C LYS A 2 -18.87 -16.87 -13.73
N GLY A 3 -17.79 -17.20 -14.42
CA GLY A 3 -16.66 -16.27 -14.69
C GLY A 3 -15.68 -16.04 -13.53
N TYR A 4 -15.85 -16.69 -12.38
CA TYR A 4 -14.90 -16.60 -11.27
C TYR A 4 -13.57 -17.28 -11.57
N ILE A 5 -12.49 -16.69 -11.07
CA ILE A 5 -11.14 -17.26 -11.03
C ILE A 5 -11.03 -18.09 -9.74
N LEU A 6 -10.67 -19.36 -9.86
CA LEU A 6 -10.47 -20.28 -8.74
C LEU A 6 -8.98 -20.46 -8.45
N ALA A 7 -8.57 -20.18 -7.21
CA ALA A 7 -7.22 -20.39 -6.73
C ALA A 7 -7.18 -21.51 -5.69
N LEU A 8 -6.24 -22.44 -5.82
CA LEU A 8 -5.91 -23.41 -4.76
C LEU A 8 -4.81 -22.82 -3.87
N ASP A 9 -5.15 -22.62 -2.59
CA ASP A 9 -4.27 -22.01 -1.59
C ASP A 9 -3.44 -23.05 -0.84
N ASP A 10 -2.23 -22.67 -0.39
CA ASP A 10 -1.26 -23.52 0.31
C ASP A 10 -1.13 -24.95 -0.29
N PHE A 11 -1.04 -25.05 -1.63
CA PHE A 11 -1.18 -26.32 -2.33
C PHE A 11 0.05 -27.22 -2.15
N VAL A 12 -0.19 -28.44 -1.67
CA VAL A 12 0.79 -29.54 -1.67
C VAL A 12 0.26 -30.65 -2.56
N PHE A 13 1.03 -31.01 -3.59
CA PHE A 13 0.59 -31.99 -4.58
C PHE A 13 0.23 -33.34 -3.95
N SER A 14 -0.93 -33.86 -4.33
CA SER A 14 -1.41 -35.20 -4.02
C SER A 14 -2.39 -35.62 -5.09
N GLU A 15 -2.37 -36.88 -5.52
CA GLU A 15 -3.25 -37.39 -6.59
C GLU A 15 -4.74 -37.19 -6.28
N ARG A 16 -5.12 -37.20 -4.99
CA ARG A 16 -6.49 -36.92 -4.54
C ARG A 16 -7.01 -35.54 -4.95
N PHE A 17 -6.12 -34.60 -5.24
CA PHE A 17 -6.45 -33.23 -5.64
C PHE A 17 -6.53 -33.04 -7.16
N THR A 18 -6.35 -34.10 -7.96
CA THR A 18 -6.48 -34.02 -9.43
C THR A 18 -7.79 -33.36 -9.89
N PRO A 19 -8.98 -33.70 -9.33
CA PRO A 19 -10.22 -33.03 -9.72
C PRO A 19 -10.23 -31.52 -9.42
N LEU A 20 -9.53 -31.09 -8.36
CA LEU A 20 -9.38 -29.67 -8.01
C LEU A 20 -8.42 -28.96 -8.97
N ILE A 21 -7.32 -29.62 -9.35
CA ILE A 21 -6.36 -29.09 -10.33
C ILE A 21 -7.04 -28.86 -11.70
N GLU A 22 -7.96 -29.72 -12.11
CA GLU A 22 -8.67 -29.59 -13.40
C GLU A 22 -9.59 -28.36 -13.47
N ILE A 23 -10.16 -27.94 -12.34
CA ILE A 23 -11.09 -26.81 -12.28
C ILE A 23 -10.42 -25.49 -11.88
N ALA A 24 -9.23 -25.55 -11.27
CA ALA A 24 -8.48 -24.38 -10.83
C ALA A 24 -7.96 -23.56 -12.01
N ASP A 25 -7.93 -22.25 -11.82
CA ASP A 25 -7.28 -21.30 -12.74
C ASP A 25 -5.88 -20.93 -12.21
N ILE A 26 -5.70 -20.93 -10.88
CA ILE A 26 -4.44 -20.60 -10.21
C ILE A 26 -4.10 -21.68 -9.17
N ILE A 27 -2.83 -22.07 -9.09
CA ILE A 27 -2.29 -22.89 -7.99
C ILE A 27 -1.20 -22.10 -7.27
N LYS A 28 -1.38 -21.85 -5.96
CA LYS A 28 -0.43 -21.13 -5.12
C LYS A 28 0.56 -22.10 -4.47
N ILE A 29 1.85 -21.83 -4.63
CA ILE A 29 2.93 -22.63 -4.03
C ILE A 29 3.69 -21.76 -3.03
N ASP A 30 3.68 -22.17 -1.77
CA ASP A 30 4.42 -21.50 -0.70
C ASP A 30 5.93 -21.77 -0.83
N PHE A 31 6.72 -20.72 -1.07
CA PHE A 31 8.18 -20.78 -1.21
C PHE A 31 8.93 -20.89 0.12
N LEU A 32 8.31 -20.54 1.24
CA LEU A 32 8.87 -20.81 2.57
C LEU A 32 8.82 -22.30 2.89
N LEU A 33 7.72 -22.98 2.51
CA LEU A 33 7.54 -24.41 2.77
C LEU A 33 8.14 -25.31 1.68
N THR A 34 8.02 -24.91 0.41
CA THR A 34 8.49 -25.69 -0.74
C THR A 34 9.87 -25.20 -1.18
N LYS A 35 10.88 -26.07 -1.17
CA LYS A 35 12.28 -25.73 -1.46
C LYS A 35 12.83 -26.45 -2.70
N GLY A 36 13.78 -25.81 -3.38
CA GLY A 36 14.57 -26.41 -4.47
C GLY A 36 13.72 -26.94 -5.63
N GLU A 37 14.13 -28.08 -6.19
CA GLU A 37 13.49 -28.71 -7.36
C GLU A 37 12.01 -29.05 -7.15
N LYS A 38 11.56 -29.26 -5.90
CA LYS A 38 10.13 -29.50 -5.60
C LYS A 38 9.23 -28.38 -6.14
N ARG A 39 9.71 -27.14 -6.16
CA ARG A 39 8.99 -25.97 -6.72
C ARG A 39 8.68 -26.17 -8.22
N LYS A 40 9.55 -26.86 -8.95
CA LYS A 40 9.43 -27.15 -10.39
C LYS A 40 8.71 -28.47 -10.65
N GLU A 41 8.86 -29.46 -9.76
CA GLU A 41 8.18 -30.75 -9.85
C GLU A 41 6.67 -30.62 -9.79
N VAL A 42 6.13 -29.76 -8.91
CA VAL A 42 4.69 -29.54 -8.80
C VAL A 42 4.10 -29.04 -10.12
N ILE A 43 4.80 -28.14 -10.82
CA ILE A 43 4.38 -27.66 -12.15
C ILE A 43 4.30 -28.82 -13.14
N LYS A 44 5.29 -29.72 -13.13
CA LYS A 44 5.33 -30.89 -14.02
C LYS A 44 4.23 -31.92 -13.71
N GLN A 45 3.91 -32.09 -12.42
CA GLN A 45 2.90 -33.04 -11.96
C GLN A 45 1.47 -32.58 -12.29
N CYS A 46 1.23 -31.28 -12.28
CA CYS A 46 -0.05 -30.69 -12.67
C CYS A 46 -0.19 -30.66 -14.20
N LYS A 47 -0.82 -31.69 -14.78
CA LYS A 47 -1.06 -31.83 -16.23
C LYS A 47 -2.20 -30.95 -16.77
N ASN A 48 -2.49 -29.81 -16.14
CA ASN A 48 -3.49 -28.86 -16.62
C ASN A 48 -2.81 -27.65 -17.28
N PRO A 49 -2.77 -27.55 -18.62
CA PRO A 49 -2.08 -26.46 -19.32
C PRO A 49 -2.76 -25.09 -19.14
N LYS A 50 -3.99 -25.06 -18.60
CA LYS A 50 -4.72 -23.80 -18.35
C LYS A 50 -4.38 -23.19 -16.98
N VAL A 51 -3.86 -23.99 -16.05
CA VAL A 51 -3.48 -23.51 -14.72
C VAL A 51 -2.29 -22.57 -14.82
N LYS A 52 -2.36 -21.47 -14.07
CA LYS A 52 -1.25 -20.57 -13.82
C LYS A 52 -0.71 -20.83 -12.42
N PHE A 53 0.61 -20.83 -12.26
CA PHE A 53 1.24 -21.01 -10.96
C PHE A 53 1.57 -19.66 -10.34
N LEU A 54 1.24 -19.52 -9.06
CA LEU A 54 1.56 -18.37 -8.24
C LEU A 54 2.62 -18.76 -7.20
N ALA A 55 3.76 -18.09 -7.23
CA ALA A 55 4.81 -18.24 -6.21
C ALA A 55 4.43 -17.36 -5.02
N GLU A 56 4.11 -17.96 -3.88
CA GLU A 56 3.71 -17.24 -2.67
C GLU A 56 4.84 -17.18 -1.64
N LYS A 57 4.85 -16.12 -0.84
CA LYS A 57 5.86 -15.84 0.20
C LYS A 57 7.27 -15.71 -0.39
N VAL A 58 7.38 -15.09 -1.57
CA VAL A 58 8.65 -14.71 -2.20
C VAL A 58 9.31 -13.58 -1.41
N GLU A 59 10.48 -13.81 -0.82
CA GLU A 59 11.13 -12.85 0.07
C GLU A 59 12.37 -12.18 -0.53
N THR A 60 12.93 -12.71 -1.63
CA THR A 60 14.14 -12.17 -2.27
C THR A 60 14.04 -12.05 -3.80
N SER A 61 14.91 -11.22 -4.40
CA SER A 61 15.03 -11.10 -5.86
C SER A 61 15.44 -12.42 -6.51
N GLU A 62 16.32 -13.16 -5.84
CA GLU A 62 16.78 -14.47 -6.31
C GLU A 62 15.62 -15.48 -6.36
N GLU A 63 14.76 -15.50 -5.35
CA GLU A 63 13.57 -16.36 -5.36
C GLU A 63 12.59 -15.97 -6.48
N TYR A 64 12.42 -14.67 -6.72
CA TYR A 64 11.59 -14.16 -7.81
C TYR A 64 12.13 -14.56 -9.19
N GLU A 65 13.41 -14.33 -9.45
CA GLU A 65 14.08 -14.70 -10.71
C GLU A 65 14.04 -16.21 -10.94
N THR A 66 14.28 -16.99 -9.88
CA THR A 66 14.19 -18.45 -9.90
C THR A 66 12.76 -18.89 -10.26
N ALA A 67 11.74 -18.26 -9.67
CA ALA A 67 10.34 -18.58 -9.97
C ALA A 67 9.99 -18.28 -11.44
N ILE A 68 10.47 -17.16 -12.00
CA ILE A 68 10.31 -16.86 -13.44
C ILE A 68 10.92 -17.98 -14.28
N GLN A 69 12.16 -18.38 -14.00
CA GLN A 69 12.86 -19.43 -14.75
C GLN A 69 12.16 -20.80 -14.65
N MET A 70 11.45 -21.05 -13.55
CA MET A 70 10.64 -22.27 -13.34
C MET A 70 9.30 -22.25 -14.07
N GLY A 71 8.85 -21.10 -14.59
CA GLY A 71 7.59 -20.94 -15.32
C GLY A 71 6.41 -20.46 -14.48
N TYR A 72 6.65 -19.91 -13.28
CA TYR A 72 5.59 -19.25 -12.51
C TYR A 72 5.09 -18.02 -13.24
N SER A 73 3.77 -17.80 -13.18
CA SER A 73 3.10 -16.71 -13.89
C SER A 73 2.72 -15.55 -12.97
N TYR A 74 2.51 -15.83 -11.68
CA TYR A 74 2.16 -14.84 -10.67
C TYR A 74 3.10 -14.94 -9.47
N PHE A 75 3.24 -13.84 -8.74
CA PHE A 75 4.17 -13.73 -7.63
C PHE A 75 3.51 -12.94 -6.51
N GLN A 76 3.66 -13.42 -5.28
CA GLN A 76 3.16 -12.78 -4.07
C GLN A 76 4.22 -12.93 -2.99
N GLY A 77 4.61 -11.83 -2.35
CA GLY A 77 5.61 -11.90 -1.30
C GLY A 77 6.15 -10.55 -0.84
N TYR A 78 6.93 -10.58 0.24
CA TYR A 78 7.48 -9.39 0.88
C TYR A 78 8.51 -8.66 0.01
N PHE A 79 9.18 -9.37 -0.89
CA PHE A 79 10.21 -8.80 -1.75
C PHE A 79 9.75 -7.52 -2.46
N PHE A 80 8.51 -7.50 -2.97
CA PHE A 80 7.96 -6.38 -3.74
C PHE A 80 7.58 -5.16 -2.90
N SER A 81 7.63 -5.26 -1.56
CA SER A 81 7.22 -4.20 -0.64
C SER A 81 8.25 -3.86 0.43
N LYS A 82 9.48 -4.38 0.31
CA LYS A 82 10.61 -4.05 1.19
C LYS A 82 11.63 -3.16 0.47
N PRO A 83 12.32 -2.27 1.19
CA PRO A 83 13.44 -1.52 0.61
C PRO A 83 14.58 -2.43 0.19
N ILE A 84 15.18 -2.13 -0.96
CA ILE A 84 16.45 -2.73 -1.35
C ILE A 84 17.54 -1.85 -0.73
N ILE A 85 17.95 -2.18 0.51
CA ILE A 85 18.93 -1.39 1.26
C ILE A 85 20.31 -1.60 0.63
N ILE A 86 20.73 -0.66 -0.23
CA ILE A 86 22.09 -0.60 -0.76
C ILE A 86 22.85 0.43 0.08
N SER A 87 23.75 -0.05 0.94
CA SER A 87 24.63 0.81 1.74
C SER A 87 25.44 1.74 0.84
N GLY A 88 25.46 3.04 1.15
CA GLY A 88 26.25 4.04 0.42
C GLY A 88 25.61 4.64 -0.84
N LYS A 89 24.39 4.25 -1.23
CA LYS A 89 23.67 4.92 -2.33
C LYS A 89 22.93 6.17 -1.80
N ASP A 90 23.18 7.30 -2.44
CA ASP A 90 22.46 8.55 -2.17
C ASP A 90 21.01 8.48 -2.68
N ILE A 91 20.12 9.19 -1.98
CA ILE A 91 18.72 9.31 -2.42
C ILE A 91 18.70 10.12 -3.72
N PRO A 92 18.05 9.64 -4.79
CA PRO A 92 17.89 10.39 -6.02
C PRO A 92 17.32 11.81 -5.77
N SER A 93 17.86 12.82 -6.47
CA SER A 93 17.52 14.24 -6.21
C SER A 93 16.02 14.55 -6.34
N ASN A 94 15.32 13.87 -7.25
CA ASN A 94 13.87 13.97 -7.40
C ASN A 94 13.12 13.46 -6.15
N LYS A 95 13.54 12.34 -5.55
CA LYS A 95 12.95 11.82 -4.31
C LYS A 95 13.27 12.71 -3.12
N LEU A 96 14.48 13.28 -3.06
CA LEU A 96 14.82 14.28 -2.05
C LEU A 96 13.93 15.52 -2.11
N ASN A 97 13.55 15.98 -3.31
CA ASN A 97 12.62 17.10 -3.46
C ASN A 97 11.24 16.78 -2.85
N TYR A 98 10.69 15.60 -3.14
CA TYR A 98 9.40 15.18 -2.58
C TYR A 98 9.45 14.92 -1.08
N LEU A 99 10.57 14.41 -0.54
CA LEU A 99 10.79 14.33 0.90
C LEU A 99 10.80 15.70 1.58
N ARG A 100 11.41 16.71 0.95
CA ARG A 100 11.39 18.09 1.46
C ARG A 100 9.97 18.65 1.48
N ILE A 101 9.21 18.45 0.41
CA ILE A 101 7.80 18.85 0.34
C ILE A 101 6.98 18.16 1.44
N LEU A 102 7.18 16.85 1.64
CA LEU A 102 6.53 16.11 2.74
C LEU A 102 6.88 16.71 4.10
N LYS A 103 8.14 17.09 4.31
CA LYS A 103 8.61 17.73 5.55
C LYS A 103 7.97 19.10 5.76
N GLU A 104 7.93 19.93 4.73
CA GLU A 104 7.35 21.28 4.80
C GLU A 104 5.84 21.23 5.07
N VAL A 105 5.11 20.39 4.35
CA VAL A 105 3.64 20.31 4.42
C VAL A 105 3.15 19.63 5.70
N ASN A 106 3.86 18.61 6.20
CA ASN A 106 3.46 17.93 7.43
C ASN A 106 3.90 18.67 8.69
N ASN A 107 4.68 19.75 8.60
CA ASN A 107 5.07 20.54 9.77
C ASN A 107 3.81 20.98 10.57
N PRO A 108 3.76 20.74 11.90
CA PRO A 108 2.64 21.16 12.74
C PRO A 108 2.33 22.66 12.64
N ASN A 109 3.35 23.48 12.39
CA ASN A 109 3.24 24.93 12.26
C ASN A 109 3.00 25.40 10.81
N ALA A 110 2.87 24.48 9.84
CA ALA A 110 2.62 24.85 8.45
C ALA A 110 1.24 25.50 8.31
N ASN A 111 1.23 26.72 7.77
CA ASN A 111 0.02 27.42 7.38
C ASN A 111 -0.22 27.31 5.86
N PHE A 112 -1.33 27.89 5.39
CA PHE A 112 -1.71 27.86 3.99
C PHE A 112 -0.64 28.43 3.05
N ASN A 113 0.05 29.50 3.44
CA ASN A 113 1.10 30.11 2.62
C ASN A 113 2.31 29.17 2.48
N ASN A 114 2.70 28.48 3.55
CA ASN A 114 3.81 27.53 3.48
C ASN A 114 3.50 26.38 2.51
N ILE A 115 2.28 25.86 2.55
CA ILE A 115 1.84 24.78 1.66
C ILE A 115 1.73 25.30 0.22
N GLU A 116 1.18 26.50 0.03
CA GLU A 116 1.11 27.15 -1.28
C GLU A 116 2.50 27.30 -1.91
N ASP A 117 3.48 27.80 -1.17
CA ASP A 117 4.86 27.96 -1.63
C ASP A 117 5.49 26.60 -2.00
N SER A 118 5.24 25.58 -1.18
CA SER A 118 5.73 24.21 -1.43
C SER A 118 5.17 23.65 -2.74
N VAL A 119 3.86 23.81 -2.96
CA VAL A 119 3.17 23.32 -4.15
C VAL A 119 3.56 24.13 -5.39
N LYS A 120 3.70 25.46 -5.29
CA LYS A 120 4.07 26.34 -6.41
C LYS A 120 5.47 26.07 -6.96
N ARG A 121 6.41 25.64 -6.10
CA ARG A 121 7.77 25.30 -6.52
C ARG A 121 7.83 24.05 -7.41
N ASP A 122 6.83 23.18 -7.34
CA ASP A 122 6.72 21.99 -8.19
C ASP A 122 5.58 22.15 -9.20
N VAL A 123 5.96 22.35 -10.48
CA VAL A 123 5.01 22.55 -11.58
C VAL A 123 4.05 21.36 -11.74
N SER A 124 4.54 20.13 -11.49
CA SER A 124 3.72 18.92 -11.59
C SER A 124 2.68 18.87 -10.47
N LEU A 125 3.04 19.18 -9.22
CA LEU A 125 2.07 19.27 -8.12
C LEU A 125 1.06 20.40 -8.34
N SER A 126 1.51 21.57 -8.79
CA SER A 126 0.61 22.68 -9.12
C SER A 126 -0.44 22.29 -10.16
N TYR A 127 -0.03 21.66 -11.25
CA TYR A 127 -0.94 21.17 -12.28
C TYR A 127 -1.88 20.08 -11.75
N LYS A 128 -1.35 19.09 -11.02
CA LYS A 128 -2.15 18.01 -10.43
C LYS A 128 -3.19 18.55 -9.45
N LEU A 129 -2.87 19.58 -8.65
CA LEU A 129 -3.79 20.17 -7.68
C LEU A 129 -4.95 20.85 -8.40
N LEU A 130 -4.65 21.69 -9.40
CA LEU A 130 -5.68 22.36 -10.19
C LEU A 130 -6.55 21.34 -10.94
N LYS A 131 -5.97 20.25 -11.47
CA LYS A 131 -6.74 19.18 -12.10
C LYS A 131 -7.65 18.47 -11.10
N TYR A 132 -7.16 18.21 -9.89
CA TYR A 132 -7.90 17.54 -8.82
C TYR A 132 -9.10 18.36 -8.34
N ILE A 133 -8.90 19.63 -7.97
CA ILE A 133 -9.98 20.49 -7.46
C ILE A 133 -11.05 20.77 -8.51
N ASN A 134 -10.67 20.75 -9.80
CA ASN A 134 -11.61 20.93 -10.93
C ASN A 134 -12.19 19.61 -11.45
N SER A 135 -11.98 18.48 -10.75
CA SER A 135 -12.59 17.21 -11.13
C SER A 135 -14.09 17.19 -10.83
N ALA A 136 -14.81 16.27 -11.48
CA ALA A 136 -16.24 16.08 -11.27
C ALA A 136 -16.61 15.80 -9.79
N PHE A 137 -15.66 15.31 -9.00
CA PHE A 137 -15.83 15.04 -7.57
C PHE A 137 -16.25 16.29 -6.77
N PHE A 138 -15.66 17.45 -7.06
CA PHE A 138 -15.96 18.69 -6.32
C PHE A 138 -17.15 19.47 -6.88
N ASN A 139 -17.58 19.14 -8.11
CA ASN A 139 -18.73 19.74 -8.79
C ASN A 139 -18.82 21.28 -8.65
N LEU A 140 -17.68 21.97 -8.83
CA LEU A 140 -17.59 23.41 -8.61
C LEU A 140 -18.26 24.19 -9.76
N PRO A 141 -18.99 25.27 -9.45
CA PRO A 141 -19.67 26.08 -10.47
C PRO A 141 -18.71 26.86 -11.36
N VAL A 142 -17.51 27.16 -10.85
CA VAL A 142 -16.46 27.92 -11.55
C VAL A 142 -15.14 27.18 -11.46
N LYS A 143 -14.39 27.19 -12.56
CA LYS A 143 -13.06 26.59 -12.62
C LYS A 143 -12.08 27.34 -11.73
N VAL A 144 -11.44 26.62 -10.83
CA VAL A 144 -10.36 27.12 -9.97
C VAL A 144 -9.06 27.22 -10.77
N THR A 145 -8.45 28.40 -10.80
CA THR A 145 -7.19 28.65 -11.53
C THR A 145 -6.02 29.03 -10.62
N SER A 146 -6.28 29.25 -9.33
CA SER A 146 -5.30 29.68 -8.34
C SER A 146 -5.00 28.56 -7.34
N ILE A 147 -3.71 28.33 -7.07
CA ILE A 147 -3.24 27.38 -6.04
C ILE A 147 -3.76 27.78 -4.67
N LYS A 148 -3.66 29.06 -4.31
CA LYS A 148 -4.18 29.58 -3.04
C LYS A 148 -5.65 29.24 -2.85
N HIS A 149 -6.47 29.53 -3.87
CA HIS A 149 -7.90 29.28 -3.80
C HIS A 149 -8.22 27.79 -3.69
N ALA A 150 -7.50 26.93 -4.42
CA ALA A 150 -7.64 25.48 -4.30
C ALA A 150 -7.33 24.98 -2.88
N ILE A 151 -6.27 25.51 -2.28
CA ILE A 151 -5.84 25.17 -0.93
C ILE A 151 -6.86 25.63 0.12
N GLU A 152 -7.41 26.84 -0.02
CA GLU A 152 -8.44 27.38 0.87
C GLU A 152 -9.74 26.56 0.80
N LEU A 153 -10.15 26.13 -0.40
CA LEU A 153 -11.33 25.29 -0.61
C LEU A 153 -11.18 23.89 0.02
N LEU A 154 -10.00 23.29 -0.05
CA LEU A 154 -9.73 21.97 0.55
C LEU A 154 -9.58 22.04 2.08
N GLY A 155 -9.02 23.14 2.58
CA GLY A 155 -8.61 23.26 3.97
C GLY A 155 -7.30 22.51 4.28
N LEU A 156 -6.69 22.84 5.43
CA LEU A 156 -5.34 22.38 5.78
C LEU A 156 -5.21 20.85 5.88
N LYS A 157 -6.23 20.15 6.40
CA LYS A 157 -6.16 18.70 6.61
C LYS A 157 -6.11 17.94 5.27
N GLU A 158 -7.02 18.28 4.37
CA GLU A 158 -7.14 17.59 3.08
C GLU A 158 -6.01 17.97 2.12
N ILE A 159 -5.53 19.22 2.12
CA ILE A 159 -4.37 19.57 1.29
C ILE A 159 -3.11 18.84 1.74
N LYS A 160 -2.88 18.67 3.07
CA LYS A 160 -1.73 17.91 3.58
C LYS A 160 -1.78 16.45 3.11
N LYS A 161 -2.95 15.84 3.20
CA LYS A 161 -3.22 14.48 2.69
C LYS A 161 -2.97 14.39 1.19
N TRP A 162 -3.52 15.32 0.41
CA TRP A 162 -3.40 15.35 -1.04
C TRP A 162 -1.95 15.55 -1.51
N VAL A 163 -1.23 16.52 -0.95
CA VAL A 163 0.18 16.76 -1.32
C VAL A 163 1.03 15.56 -0.94
N SER A 164 0.79 14.96 0.22
CA SER A 164 1.53 13.76 0.64
C SER A 164 1.30 12.60 -0.31
N LEU A 165 0.05 12.38 -0.74
CA LEU A 165 -0.30 11.40 -1.75
C LEU A 165 0.42 11.69 -3.10
N ALA A 166 0.35 12.92 -3.58
CA ALA A 166 0.95 13.31 -4.86
C ALA A 166 2.48 13.21 -4.84
N ALA A 167 3.11 13.53 -3.70
CA ALA A 167 4.55 13.36 -3.48
C ALA A 167 4.94 11.88 -3.49
N MET A 168 4.21 11.02 -2.77
CA MET A 168 4.43 9.57 -2.74
C MET A 168 4.30 8.94 -4.13
N GLY A 169 3.25 9.29 -4.88
CA GLY A 169 3.06 8.82 -6.25
C GLY A 169 4.15 9.30 -7.22
N SER A 170 4.74 10.47 -6.96
CA SER A 170 5.86 10.96 -7.78
C SER A 170 7.19 10.28 -7.42
N MET A 171 7.36 9.85 -6.16
CA MET A 171 8.51 9.05 -5.72
C MET A 171 8.43 7.58 -6.15
N SER A 172 7.26 7.07 -6.50
CA SER A 172 7.06 5.68 -6.91
C SER A 172 7.28 5.42 -8.41
N ASN A 173 7.64 6.43 -9.21
CA ASN A 173 7.75 6.30 -10.67
C ASN A 173 8.77 5.26 -11.14
N ASP A 174 9.80 4.97 -10.34
CA ASP A 174 10.84 3.96 -10.60
C ASP A 174 10.60 2.65 -9.82
N LYS A 175 9.40 2.47 -9.26
CA LYS A 175 9.01 1.31 -8.44
C LYS A 175 7.82 0.57 -9.07
N PRO A 176 7.61 -0.71 -8.73
CA PRO A 176 6.41 -1.43 -9.14
C PRO A 176 5.15 -0.69 -8.72
N MET A 177 4.16 -0.61 -9.63
CA MET A 177 2.90 0.09 -9.37
C MET A 177 2.18 -0.51 -8.14
N GLU A 178 2.32 -1.81 -7.94
CA GLU A 178 1.76 -2.56 -6.82
C GLU A 178 2.20 -2.00 -5.46
N LEU A 179 3.40 -1.40 -5.36
CA LEU A 179 3.87 -0.79 -4.12
C LEU A 179 3.02 0.44 -3.76
N MET A 180 2.65 1.25 -4.75
CA MET A 180 1.75 2.38 -4.57
C MET A 180 0.31 1.92 -4.30
N ASN A 181 -0.15 0.85 -4.97
CA ASN A 181 -1.47 0.26 -4.70
C ASN A 181 -1.59 -0.18 -3.24
N ILE A 182 -0.58 -0.89 -2.72
CA ILE A 182 -0.52 -1.33 -1.32
C ILE A 182 -0.56 -0.12 -0.37
N SER A 183 0.25 0.90 -0.63
CA SER A 183 0.26 2.15 0.15
C SER A 183 -1.15 2.75 0.26
N LEU A 184 -1.83 2.87 -0.88
CA LEU A 184 -3.14 3.50 -0.97
C LEU A 184 -4.26 2.69 -0.34
N ILE A 185 -4.25 1.36 -0.56
CA ILE A 185 -5.21 0.44 0.06
C ILE A 185 -5.06 0.53 1.58
N ARG A 186 -3.83 0.47 2.10
CA ARG A 186 -3.57 0.61 3.54
C ARG A 186 -4.02 1.96 4.07
N ALA A 187 -3.74 3.05 3.36
CA ALA A 187 -4.15 4.40 3.74
C ALA A 187 -5.68 4.48 3.91
N ARG A 188 -6.42 4.08 2.88
CA ARG A 188 -7.90 4.07 2.92
C ARG A 188 -8.46 3.11 3.95
N PHE A 189 -7.89 1.93 4.06
CA PHE A 189 -8.41 0.93 4.98
C PHE A 189 -8.20 1.35 6.44
N CYS A 190 -7.02 1.89 6.78
CA CYS A 190 -6.77 2.45 8.10
C CYS A 190 -7.70 3.63 8.41
N GLU A 191 -7.97 4.50 7.41
CA GLU A 191 -8.92 5.60 7.54
C GLU A 191 -10.35 5.11 7.83
N HIS A 192 -10.81 4.06 7.13
CA HIS A 192 -12.11 3.43 7.39
C HIS A 192 -12.19 2.79 8.78
N ILE A 193 -11.14 2.08 9.19
CA ILE A 193 -11.06 1.48 10.54
C ILE A 193 -11.16 2.56 11.62
N ALA A 194 -10.49 3.70 11.44
CA ALA A 194 -10.55 4.83 12.38
C ALA A 194 -11.98 5.28 12.68
N LEU A 195 -12.87 5.25 11.68
CA LEU A 195 -14.29 5.59 11.84
C LEU A 195 -15.04 4.56 12.70
N LYS A 196 -14.70 3.27 12.57
CA LYS A 196 -15.35 2.19 13.32
C LYS A 196 -14.91 2.13 14.78
N ILE A 197 -13.70 2.56 15.09
CA ILE A 197 -13.15 2.53 16.45
C ILE A 197 -13.37 3.85 17.22
N GLY A 198 -14.19 4.76 16.71
CA GLY A 198 -14.49 6.04 17.36
C GLY A 198 -13.36 7.08 17.33
N MET A 199 -12.44 6.96 16.36
CA MET A 199 -11.30 7.88 16.18
C MET A 199 -11.44 8.74 14.92
N GLN A 200 -12.66 9.08 14.52
CA GLN A 200 -12.96 9.85 13.31
C GLN A 200 -12.23 11.21 13.24
N ASN A 201 -11.96 11.85 14.38
CA ASN A 201 -11.21 13.11 14.41
C ASN A 201 -9.77 12.95 13.91
N ARG A 202 -9.18 11.76 14.11
CA ARG A 202 -7.83 11.39 13.67
C ARG A 202 -7.81 10.54 12.40
N SER A 203 -8.92 10.44 11.67
CA SER A 203 -9.03 9.62 10.44
C SER A 203 -7.91 9.89 9.42
N SER A 204 -7.56 11.16 9.20
CA SER A 204 -6.49 11.54 8.29
C SER A 204 -5.10 11.14 8.80
N ASP A 205 -4.89 11.03 10.11
CA ASP A 205 -3.63 10.52 10.67
C ASP A 205 -3.48 9.02 10.35
N PHE A 206 -4.57 8.26 10.47
CA PHE A 206 -4.59 6.84 10.09
C PHE A 206 -4.39 6.64 8.60
N PHE A 207 -4.97 7.52 7.78
CA PHE A 207 -4.67 7.55 6.35
C PHE A 207 -3.18 7.80 6.09
N MET A 208 -2.61 8.82 6.73
CA MET A 208 -1.20 9.17 6.58
C MET A 208 -0.28 8.04 7.03
N MET A 209 -0.60 7.33 8.11
CA MET A 209 0.13 6.14 8.54
C MET A 209 0.12 5.05 7.47
N GLY A 210 -1.06 4.71 6.92
CA GLY A 210 -1.16 3.70 5.87
C GLY A 210 -0.41 4.10 4.60
N LEU A 211 -0.50 5.37 4.21
CA LEU A 211 0.22 5.94 3.07
C LEU A 211 1.74 5.80 3.25
N LEU A 212 2.26 6.27 4.38
CA LEU A 212 3.70 6.24 4.68
C LEU A 212 4.25 4.84 5.00
N SER A 213 3.39 3.82 5.09
CA SER A 213 3.80 2.46 5.49
C SER A 213 4.75 1.73 4.55
N VAL A 214 4.99 2.29 3.35
CA VAL A 214 5.93 1.75 2.35
C VAL A 214 6.96 2.79 1.89
N VAL A 215 7.07 3.93 2.61
CA VAL A 215 7.97 5.03 2.21
C VAL A 215 9.44 4.59 2.20
N ASP A 216 9.80 3.64 3.07
CA ASP A 216 11.10 2.98 3.08
C ASP A 216 11.38 2.27 1.75
N ALA A 217 10.44 1.46 1.27
CA ALA A 217 10.56 0.75 -0.01
C ALA A 217 10.58 1.68 -1.23
N LEU A 218 9.92 2.84 -1.15
CA LEU A 218 9.99 3.86 -2.19
C LEU A 218 11.36 4.53 -2.27
N ILE A 219 12.01 4.75 -1.13
CA ILE A 219 13.24 5.55 -1.00
C ILE A 219 14.50 4.67 -0.93
N ASP A 220 14.36 3.38 -0.67
CA ASP A 220 15.44 2.43 -0.41
C ASP A 220 16.31 2.82 0.79
N LYS A 221 15.67 3.31 1.86
CA LYS A 221 16.30 3.64 3.15
C LYS A 221 15.54 3.01 4.31
N PRO A 222 16.20 2.73 5.44
CA PRO A 222 15.51 2.26 6.63
C PRO A 222 14.41 3.22 7.06
N MET A 223 13.22 2.69 7.39
CA MET A 223 12.08 3.48 7.87
C MET A 223 12.46 4.46 8.98
N LYS A 224 13.31 4.03 9.93
CA LYS A 224 13.79 4.86 11.04
C LYS A 224 14.51 6.13 10.59
N GLU A 225 15.36 6.04 9.58
CA GLU A 225 16.11 7.19 9.06
C GLU A 225 15.14 8.20 8.43
N ILE A 226 14.20 7.72 7.62
CA ILE A 226 13.21 8.58 6.94
C ILE A 226 12.30 9.29 7.96
N LEU A 227 11.81 8.56 8.97
CA LEU A 227 10.87 9.10 9.96
C LEU A 227 11.51 10.05 10.98
N THR A 228 12.83 10.02 11.13
CA THR A 228 13.55 10.93 12.03
C THR A 228 13.38 12.37 11.56
N ASP A 229 13.50 12.62 10.25
CA ASP A 229 13.44 13.97 9.68
C ASP A 229 12.04 14.45 9.28
N LEU A 230 11.05 13.55 9.22
CA LEU A 230 9.67 13.88 8.88
C LEU A 230 8.91 14.39 10.12
N PRO A 231 8.32 15.60 10.10
CA PRO A 231 7.59 16.19 11.22
C PRO A 231 6.14 15.69 11.26
N ILE A 232 5.96 14.38 11.27
CA ILE A 232 4.65 13.73 11.42
C ILE A 232 4.36 13.41 12.90
N ASP A 233 3.10 13.15 13.21
CA ASP A 233 2.62 12.81 14.55
C ASP A 233 3.40 11.63 15.17
N SER A 234 3.69 11.71 16.47
CA SER A 234 4.48 10.71 17.17
C SER A 234 3.82 9.33 17.17
N ASP A 235 2.48 9.25 17.23
CA ASP A 235 1.79 7.96 17.20
C ASP A 235 1.97 7.26 15.85
N ILE A 236 2.00 8.04 14.76
CA ILE A 236 2.29 7.50 13.41
C ILE A 236 3.72 6.97 13.36
N LYS A 237 4.70 7.74 13.85
CA LYS A 237 6.11 7.30 13.89
C LYS A 237 6.26 6.03 14.70
N ASP A 238 5.73 6.03 15.91
CA ASP A 238 5.83 4.93 16.85
C ASP A 238 5.18 3.66 16.29
N ALA A 239 4.01 3.79 15.64
CA ALA A 239 3.35 2.68 14.97
C ALA A 239 4.18 2.10 13.81
N LEU A 240 4.72 2.94 12.94
CA LEU A 240 5.55 2.48 11.81
C LEU A 240 6.88 1.88 12.28
N LEU A 241 7.40 2.33 13.42
CA LEU A 241 8.62 1.79 14.05
C LEU A 241 8.38 0.56 14.93
N GLY A 242 7.13 0.12 15.10
CA GLY A 242 6.82 -1.10 15.84
C GLY A 242 6.59 -0.94 17.33
N LYS A 243 6.50 0.29 17.84
CA LYS A 243 6.06 0.53 19.21
C LYS A 243 4.55 0.32 19.32
N ALA A 244 4.12 -0.21 20.46
CA ALA A 244 2.71 -0.47 20.72
C ALA A 244 1.94 0.84 20.97
N ASN A 245 0.93 1.08 20.15
CA ASN A 245 -0.08 2.12 20.35
C ASN A 245 -1.33 1.77 19.50
N LYS A 246 -2.39 2.58 19.59
CA LYS A 246 -3.64 2.34 18.85
C LYS A 246 -3.44 2.37 17.32
N PHE A 247 -2.52 3.21 16.83
CA PHE A 247 -2.15 3.26 15.41
C PHE A 247 -1.52 1.94 14.94
N ARG A 248 -0.64 1.36 15.76
CA ARG A 248 0.00 0.06 15.49
C ARG A 248 -1.01 -1.06 15.42
N GLU A 249 -2.02 -1.07 16.30
CA GLU A 249 -3.08 -2.08 16.27
C GLU A 249 -3.85 -2.04 14.95
N VAL A 250 -4.25 -0.85 14.49
CA VAL A 250 -4.93 -0.66 13.20
C VAL A 250 -4.01 -1.04 12.03
N PHE A 251 -2.75 -0.64 12.07
CA PHE A 251 -1.77 -1.01 11.05
C PHE A 251 -1.56 -2.53 10.97
N ASN A 252 -1.44 -3.19 12.12
CA ASN A 252 -1.29 -4.64 12.19
C ASN A 252 -2.52 -5.36 11.62
N LEU A 253 -3.74 -4.88 11.89
CA LEU A 253 -4.95 -5.40 11.26
C LEU A 253 -4.90 -5.24 9.73
N ALA A 254 -4.57 -4.04 9.25
CA ALA A 254 -4.47 -3.76 7.82
C ALA A 254 -3.48 -4.70 7.12
N VAL A 255 -2.29 -4.87 7.69
CA VAL A 255 -1.24 -5.74 7.15
C VAL A 255 -1.61 -7.22 7.27
N ALA A 256 -2.23 -7.65 8.36
CA ALA A 256 -2.64 -9.04 8.53
C ALA A 256 -3.73 -9.43 7.52
N TYR A 257 -4.72 -8.55 7.33
CA TYR A 257 -5.82 -8.77 6.39
C TYR A 257 -5.33 -8.81 4.94
N GLU A 258 -4.50 -7.83 4.54
CA GLU A 258 -3.86 -7.79 3.21
C GLU A 258 -3.10 -9.08 2.89
N LYS A 259 -2.46 -9.68 3.89
CA LYS A 259 -1.65 -10.90 3.75
C LYS A 259 -2.42 -12.19 3.97
N ALA A 260 -3.75 -12.13 4.05
CA ALA A 260 -4.59 -13.29 4.35
C ALA A 260 -4.18 -14.03 5.64
N GLN A 261 -3.60 -13.33 6.62
CA GLN A 261 -3.25 -13.88 7.93
C GLN A 261 -4.48 -13.88 8.83
N TRP A 262 -5.48 -14.71 8.49
CA TRP A 262 -6.83 -14.65 9.05
C TRP A 262 -6.86 -14.75 10.58
N GLU A 263 -6.12 -15.67 11.17
CA GLU A 263 -6.06 -15.80 12.64
C GLU A 263 -5.57 -14.52 13.33
N LYS A 264 -4.56 -13.86 12.76
CA LYS A 264 -4.04 -12.59 13.29
C LYS A 264 -5.02 -11.45 13.04
N ALA A 265 -5.63 -11.38 11.86
CA ALA A 265 -6.63 -10.37 11.54
C ALA A 265 -7.83 -10.45 12.49
N ILE A 266 -8.31 -11.66 12.79
CA ILE A 266 -9.35 -11.95 13.80
C ILE A 266 -8.89 -11.53 15.20
N GLY A 267 -7.64 -11.81 15.56
CA GLY A 267 -7.07 -11.37 16.83
C GLY A 267 -7.08 -9.83 16.97
N PHE A 268 -6.60 -9.13 15.96
CA PHE A 268 -6.54 -7.66 15.97
C PHE A 268 -7.93 -7.02 15.88
N SER A 269 -8.88 -7.60 15.14
CA SER A 269 -10.25 -7.09 15.08
C SER A 269 -10.93 -7.11 16.44
N LYS A 270 -10.75 -8.20 17.20
CA LYS A 270 -11.25 -8.33 18.58
C LYS A 270 -10.60 -7.30 19.51
N MET A 271 -9.29 -7.10 19.42
CA MET A 271 -8.59 -6.07 20.20
C MET A 271 -9.10 -4.65 19.91
N LEU A 272 -9.52 -4.40 18.67
CA LEU A 272 -10.06 -3.11 18.23
C LEU A 272 -11.59 -3.00 18.44
N ASN A 273 -12.25 -4.03 18.95
CA ASN A 273 -13.72 -4.13 19.07
C ASN A 273 -14.45 -3.90 17.73
N ILE A 274 -13.88 -4.39 16.63
CA ILE A 274 -14.48 -4.33 15.30
C ILE A 274 -15.16 -5.66 15.00
N ASP A 275 -16.43 -5.61 14.63
CA ASP A 275 -17.14 -6.77 14.08
C ASP A 275 -16.49 -7.21 12.76
N GLU A 276 -16.04 -8.47 12.73
CA GLU A 276 -15.34 -9.12 11.63
C GLU A 276 -16.12 -9.01 10.30
N ALA A 277 -17.46 -9.00 10.35
CA ALA A 277 -18.30 -8.87 9.16
C ALA A 277 -18.11 -7.53 8.41
N ASN A 278 -17.65 -6.47 9.10
CA ASN A 278 -17.41 -5.16 8.48
C ASN A 278 -16.05 -5.06 7.77
N ILE A 279 -15.09 -5.93 8.12
CA ILE A 279 -13.71 -5.84 7.65
C ILE A 279 -13.61 -6.05 6.13
N PRO A 280 -14.24 -7.08 5.53
CA PRO A 280 -14.21 -7.28 4.09
C PRO A 280 -14.76 -6.10 3.30
N HIS A 281 -15.85 -5.49 3.78
CA HIS A 281 -16.46 -4.33 3.12
C HIS A 281 -15.49 -3.14 3.10
N MET A 282 -14.91 -2.78 4.24
CA MET A 282 -13.96 -1.67 4.34
C MET A 282 -12.71 -1.89 3.48
N PHE A 283 -12.21 -3.13 3.42
CA PHE A 283 -11.06 -3.47 2.59
C PHE A 283 -11.41 -3.41 1.10
N PHE A 284 -12.56 -3.98 0.71
CA PHE A 284 -13.03 -3.98 -0.67
C PHE A 284 -13.28 -2.56 -1.18
N ASP A 285 -13.92 -1.70 -0.39
CA ASP A 285 -14.09 -0.28 -0.71
C ASP A 285 -12.74 0.41 -0.94
N SER A 286 -11.74 0.07 -0.12
CA SER A 286 -10.38 0.61 -0.26
C SER A 286 -9.74 0.17 -1.58
N VAL A 287 -9.92 -1.08 -1.98
CA VAL A 287 -9.42 -1.62 -3.25
C VAL A 287 -10.12 -0.96 -4.45
N GLU A 288 -11.46 -0.85 -4.42
CA GLU A 288 -12.23 -0.21 -5.49
C GLU A 288 -11.90 1.28 -5.60
N TRP A 289 -11.73 1.97 -4.47
CA TRP A 289 -11.29 3.36 -4.45
C TRP A 289 -9.95 3.54 -5.18
N VAL A 290 -9.00 2.63 -4.97
CA VAL A 290 -7.69 2.69 -5.64
C VAL A 290 -7.82 2.47 -7.15
N LYS A 291 -8.66 1.54 -7.59
CA LYS A 291 -8.89 1.28 -9.03
C LYS A 291 -9.54 2.46 -9.77
N LEU A 292 -10.39 3.22 -9.10
CA LEU A 292 -11.10 4.36 -9.70
C LEU A 292 -10.26 5.65 -9.72
N ASN A 293 -9.20 5.73 -8.92
CA ASN A 293 -8.44 6.96 -8.70
C ASN A 293 -6.96 6.90 -9.13
N MET A 294 -6.50 5.78 -9.71
CA MET A 294 -5.20 5.67 -10.41
C MET A 294 -5.41 5.37 -11.89
#